data_AF-A0AAE1FU93-F1
#
_entry.id   AF-A0AAE1FU93-F1
#
_cell.length_a   1.000
_cell.length_b   1.000
_cell.length_c   1.000
_cell.angle_alpha   90.00
_cell.angle_beta   90.00
_cell.angle_gamma   90.00
#
_symmetry.space_group_name_H-M   'P 1'
#
loop_
_entity.id
_entity.type
_entity.pdbx_description
1 polymer ?
#
loop_
_entity_poly.entity_id
_entity_poly.type
_entity_poly.pdbx_seq_one_letter_code
_entity_poly.pdbx_strand_id
1 'polypeptide(L)'
;MELLQTDKYYIFNRGQDSLWCDRKSGQFEGKTCWDLAAAENPTCLGIIHLLLGKLQIHPDLPPRLLLVTGARQVGVLGGGGQTVYCITRVTFLPLAATPPDSELNLQPCQKHINHPAGSAGDKKLGLPFSDLQQKMAMSKTFGTLRSVTSTIKTATVNAAATAAGQGNKVRRDARDRERYERRVLDELSKMFNDSDSFYYSPEADLTSSLQRQSSDEYDVGLPLWRRADDNYFWNRHMMEDLINKQVRQKEMAK
;
A
#
# COMPACT_ATOMS: atom_id res chain seq x y z
N MET A 1 -8.74 -7.68 0.14
CA MET A 1 -8.79 -7.14 1.52
C MET A 1 -9.35 -5.73 1.45
N GLU A 2 -10.25 -5.33 2.34
CA GLU A 2 -10.78 -3.96 2.36
C GLU A 2 -9.74 -3.04 3.03
N LEU A 3 -9.52 -1.86 2.45
CA LEU A 3 -8.72 -0.80 3.05
C LEU A 3 -9.65 0.31 3.54
N LEU A 4 -9.59 0.59 4.84
CA LEU A 4 -10.35 1.65 5.48
C LEU A 4 -9.38 2.70 6.03
N GLN A 5 -9.89 3.92 6.19
CA GLN A 5 -9.15 5.05 6.74
C GLN A 5 -9.98 5.72 7.83
N THR A 6 -9.35 5.99 8.96
CA THR A 6 -9.82 6.92 9.99
C THR A 6 -8.84 8.09 10.11
N ASP A 7 -9.11 9.03 10.99
CA ASP A 7 -8.18 10.13 11.30
C ASP A 7 -6.82 9.63 11.81
N LYS A 8 -6.81 8.48 12.50
CA LYS A 8 -5.60 7.93 13.14
C LYS A 8 -5.01 6.73 12.41
N TYR A 9 -5.84 5.91 11.74
CA TYR A 9 -5.42 4.59 11.27
C TYR A 9 -5.74 4.35 9.80
N TYR A 10 -4.84 3.63 9.14
CA TYR A 10 -5.20 2.77 8.01
C TYR A 10 -5.56 1.39 8.56
N ILE A 11 -6.71 0.85 8.15
CA ILE A 11 -7.21 -0.43 8.64
C ILE A 11 -7.35 -1.38 7.45
N PHE A 12 -6.59 -2.46 7.50
CA PHE A 12 -6.55 -3.54 6.54
C PHE A 12 -7.47 -4.66 7.02
N ASN A 13 -8.70 -4.69 6.52
CA ASN A 13 -9.74 -5.60 7.00
C ASN A 13 -9.87 -6.86 6.12
N ARG A 14 -9.71 -8.04 6.74
CA ARG A 14 -9.84 -9.36 6.11
C ARG A 14 -10.88 -10.21 6.85
N GLY A 15 -12.11 -9.71 6.93
CA GLY A 15 -13.23 -10.47 7.49
C GLY A 15 -13.15 -10.51 9.02
N GLN A 16 -12.60 -11.59 9.58
CA GLN A 16 -12.50 -11.78 11.04
C GLN A 16 -11.26 -11.11 11.66
N ASP A 17 -10.24 -10.88 10.85
CA ASP A 17 -8.99 -10.26 11.26
C ASP A 17 -8.81 -8.89 10.61
N SER A 18 -8.20 -7.97 11.34
CA SER A 18 -7.83 -6.67 10.84
C SER A 18 -6.42 -6.28 11.30
N LEU A 19 -5.69 -5.59 10.43
CA LEU A 19 -4.40 -5.00 10.74
C LEU A 19 -4.52 -3.49 10.71
N TRP A 20 -4.23 -2.84 11.84
CA TRP A 20 -4.34 -1.41 12.03
C TRP A 20 -2.95 -0.80 11.95
N CYS A 21 -2.78 0.22 11.12
CA CYS A 21 -1.53 0.94 10.96
C CYS A 21 -1.74 2.39 11.38
N ASP A 22 -1.06 2.83 12.43
CA ASP A 22 -1.13 4.22 12.86
C ASP A 22 -0.50 5.13 11.79
N ARG A 23 -1.26 6.10 11.29
CA ARG A 23 -0.88 6.94 10.14
C ARG A 23 0.28 7.88 10.44
N LYS A 24 0.57 8.15 11.71
CA LYS A 24 1.62 9.09 12.13
C LYS A 24 2.93 8.39 12.45
N SER A 25 2.87 7.27 13.14
CA SER A 25 4.00 6.48 13.63
C SER A 25 4.36 5.31 12.71
N GLY A 26 3.42 4.86 11.86
CA GLY A 26 3.57 3.68 11.02
C GLY A 26 3.50 2.35 11.78
N GLN A 27 3.19 2.37 13.08
CA GLN A 27 3.14 1.17 13.89
C GLN A 27 1.91 0.32 13.55
N PHE A 28 2.13 -1.00 13.45
CA PHE A 28 1.08 -1.97 13.17
C PHE A 28 0.52 -2.61 14.43
N GLU A 29 -0.77 -2.92 14.44
CA GLU A 29 -1.48 -3.64 15.49
C GLU A 29 -2.49 -4.62 14.89
N GLY A 30 -2.40 -5.90 15.25
CA GLY A 30 -3.39 -6.90 14.85
C GLY A 30 -4.59 -6.83 15.78
N LYS A 31 -5.80 -6.82 15.21
CA LYS A 31 -7.07 -6.74 15.93
C LYS A 31 -8.11 -7.66 15.29
N THR A 32 -9.17 -7.93 16.02
CA THR A 32 -10.30 -8.74 15.55
C THR A 32 -11.32 -7.89 14.81
N CYS A 33 -12.32 -8.51 14.19
CA CYS A 33 -13.42 -7.81 13.56
C CYS A 33 -14.30 -7.02 14.54
N TRP A 34 -14.32 -7.39 15.82
CA TRP A 34 -15.06 -6.67 16.86
C TRP A 34 -14.48 -5.29 17.12
N ASP A 35 -13.17 -5.15 17.03
CA ASP A 35 -12.48 -3.88 17.19
C ASP A 35 -12.85 -2.86 16.10
N LEU A 36 -13.30 -3.34 14.93
CA LEU A 36 -13.73 -2.47 13.84
C LEU A 36 -14.99 -1.68 14.19
N ALA A 37 -15.86 -2.20 15.05
CA ALA A 37 -17.03 -1.47 15.53
C ALA A 37 -16.66 -0.25 16.39
N ALA A 38 -15.46 -0.25 16.98
CA ALA A 38 -14.92 0.87 17.75
C ALA A 38 -14.12 1.87 16.89
N ALA A 39 -14.02 1.64 15.57
CA ALA A 39 -13.33 2.58 14.69
C ALA A 39 -14.12 3.88 14.56
N GLU A 40 -13.47 5.01 14.85
CA GLU A 40 -14.07 6.34 14.69
C GLU A 40 -14.11 6.72 13.20
N ASN A 41 -15.32 6.92 12.66
CA ASN A 41 -15.60 7.42 11.31
C ASN A 41 -14.79 6.74 10.18
N PRO A 42 -14.81 5.40 10.07
CA PRO A 42 -14.03 4.71 9.04
C PRO A 42 -14.59 4.99 7.65
N THR A 43 -13.74 5.53 6.78
CA THR A 43 -14.02 5.71 5.36
C THR A 43 -13.41 4.56 4.57
N CYS A 44 -14.21 3.87 3.76
CA CYS A 44 -13.70 2.80 2.90
C CYS A 44 -12.99 3.40 1.68
N LEU A 45 -11.73 3.05 1.50
CA LEU A 45 -10.92 3.48 0.35
C LEU A 45 -11.04 2.51 -0.83
N GLY A 46 -11.44 1.26 -0.59
CA GLY A 46 -11.64 0.23 -1.61
C GLY A 46 -10.97 -1.10 -1.27
N ILE A 47 -10.66 -1.89 -2.29
CA ILE A 47 -10.03 -3.20 -2.17
C ILE A 47 -8.56 -3.14 -2.60
N ILE A 48 -7.71 -3.81 -1.84
CA ILE A 48 -6.34 -4.16 -2.22
C ILE A 48 -6.14 -5.69 -2.19
N HIS A 49 -5.11 -6.16 -2.89
CA HIS A 49 -4.73 -7.58 -2.89
C HIS A 49 -3.79 -7.91 -1.72
N LEU A 50 -2.77 -7.07 -1.49
CA LEU A 50 -1.69 -7.35 -0.54
C LEU A 50 -1.08 -6.05 0.00
N LEU A 51 -0.67 -6.06 1.26
CA LEU A 51 0.27 -5.07 1.83
C LEU A 51 1.69 -5.62 1.64
N LEU A 52 2.52 -4.97 0.82
CA LEU A 52 3.91 -5.38 0.59
C LEU A 52 4.86 -4.97 1.72
N GLY A 53 4.51 -3.91 2.44
CA GLY A 53 5.25 -3.43 3.59
C GLY A 53 5.44 -1.91 3.58
N LYS A 54 6.36 -1.44 4.41
CA LYS A 54 6.72 -0.04 4.58
C LYS A 54 7.95 0.31 3.74
N LEU A 55 7.91 1.44 3.06
CA LEU A 55 8.98 1.99 2.23
C LEU A 55 9.43 3.34 2.80
N GLN A 56 10.73 3.45 3.09
CA GLN A 56 11.37 4.70 3.52
C GLN A 56 12.37 5.14 2.43
N ILE A 57 11.98 6.11 1.60
CA ILE A 57 12.82 6.56 0.47
C ILE A 57 13.96 7.46 0.92
N HIS A 58 13.70 8.33 1.90
CA HIS A 58 14.70 9.25 2.45
C HIS A 58 14.38 9.48 3.94
N PRO A 59 15.36 9.53 4.86
CA PRO A 59 15.10 9.69 6.29
C PRO A 59 14.23 10.89 6.67
N ASP A 60 14.38 12.00 5.94
CA ASP A 60 13.62 13.24 6.17
C ASP A 60 12.22 13.27 5.51
N LEU A 61 11.85 12.23 4.76
CA LEU A 61 10.53 12.13 4.14
C LEU A 61 9.62 11.18 4.94
N PRO A 62 8.30 11.37 4.95
CA PRO A 62 7.40 10.42 5.56
C PRO A 62 7.50 9.03 4.87
N PRO A 63 7.49 7.93 5.64
CA PRO A 63 7.41 6.60 5.06
C PRO A 63 6.08 6.39 4.33
N ARG A 64 6.04 5.41 3.43
CA ARG A 64 4.84 5.02 2.68
C ARG A 64 4.55 3.55 2.85
N LEU A 65 3.29 3.16 2.86
CA LEU A 65 2.88 1.77 2.71
C LEU A 65 2.81 1.44 1.22
N LEU A 66 3.45 0.36 0.82
CA LEU A 66 3.36 -0.17 -0.54
C LEU A 66 2.25 -1.21 -0.61
N LEU A 67 1.26 -0.97 -1.46
CA LEU A 67 0.05 -1.79 -1.59
C LEU A 67 -0.01 -2.39 -2.99
N VAL A 68 -0.38 -3.66 -3.10
CA VAL A 68 -0.75 -4.29 -4.38
C VAL A 68 -2.22 -4.01 -4.65
N THR A 69 -2.49 -3.27 -5.72
CA THR A 69 -3.84 -2.86 -6.14
C THR A 69 -4.27 -3.50 -7.45
N GLY A 70 -3.41 -4.32 -8.04
CA GLY A 70 -3.72 -5.19 -9.17
C GLY A 70 -2.80 -6.41 -9.13
N ALA A 71 -3.40 -7.58 -9.33
CA ALA A 71 -2.69 -8.83 -9.49
C ALA A 71 -3.42 -9.70 -10.52
N ARG A 72 -2.66 -10.51 -11.25
CA ARG A 72 -3.17 -11.45 -12.25
C ARG A 72 -2.78 -12.86 -11.82
N GLN A 73 -3.75 -13.77 -11.80
CA GLN A 73 -3.46 -15.20 -11.58
C GLN A 73 -2.66 -15.73 -12.77
N VAL A 74 -1.54 -16.41 -12.48
CA VAL A 74 -0.65 -16.98 -13.50
C VAL A 74 -0.60 -18.50 -13.48
N GLY A 75 -1.06 -19.12 -12.40
CA GLY A 75 -1.08 -20.57 -12.30
C GLY A 75 -1.57 -21.05 -10.94
N VAL A 76 -1.55 -22.38 -10.80
CA VAL A 76 -1.93 -23.11 -9.59
C VAL A 76 -0.84 -24.14 -9.33
N LEU A 77 -0.35 -24.21 -8.09
CA LEU A 77 0.66 -25.17 -7.65
C LEU A 77 0.03 -26.41 -7.03
N GLY A 78 0.56 -27.57 -7.41
CA GLY A 78 0.22 -28.88 -6.83
C GLY A 78 -1.22 -29.33 -7.07
N GLY A 79 -1.57 -30.48 -6.48
CA GLY A 79 -2.95 -31.00 -6.45
C GLY A 79 -3.87 -30.29 -5.43
N GLY A 80 -3.32 -29.39 -4.62
CA GLY A 80 -4.02 -28.69 -3.53
C GLY A 80 -4.63 -27.34 -3.91
N GLY A 81 -4.53 -26.89 -5.16
CA GLY A 81 -5.23 -25.68 -5.61
C GLY A 81 -4.59 -24.35 -5.22
N GLN A 82 -3.34 -24.34 -4.74
CA GLN A 82 -2.66 -23.13 -4.27
C GLN A 82 -2.41 -22.16 -5.43
N THR A 83 -3.00 -20.97 -5.37
CA THR A 83 -2.95 -20.05 -6.50
C THR A 83 -1.70 -19.16 -6.48
N VAL A 84 -1.11 -18.94 -7.66
CA VAL A 84 0.03 -18.04 -7.86
C VAL A 84 -0.42 -16.80 -8.62
N TYR A 85 0.01 -15.64 -8.12
CA TYR A 85 -0.31 -14.33 -8.68
C TYR A 85 0.95 -13.60 -9.10
N CYS A 86 0.88 -12.92 -10.23
CA CYS A 86 1.81 -11.87 -10.63
C CYS A 86 1.24 -10.51 -10.19
N ILE A 87 2.08 -9.68 -9.59
CA ILE A 87 1.75 -8.28 -9.28
C ILE A 87 1.72 -7.51 -10.60
N THR A 88 0.64 -6.76 -10.83
CA THR A 88 0.46 -5.94 -12.05
C THR A 88 0.27 -4.47 -11.76
N ARG A 89 -0.07 -4.12 -10.51
CA ARG A 89 -0.20 -2.72 -10.10
C ARG A 89 0.07 -2.52 -8.62
N VAL A 90 0.85 -1.49 -8.31
CA VAL A 90 1.09 -1.02 -6.94
C VAL A 90 0.63 0.41 -6.71
N THR A 91 0.35 0.75 -5.45
CA THR A 91 0.02 2.10 -4.98
C THR A 91 0.77 2.41 -3.69
N PHE A 92 1.20 3.67 -3.54
CA PHE A 92 2.00 4.13 -2.40
C PHE A 92 1.17 5.05 -1.50
N LEU A 93 0.87 4.57 -0.30
CA LEU A 93 0.01 5.26 0.66
C LEU A 93 0.87 5.97 1.73
N PRO A 94 0.90 7.32 1.78
CA PRO A 94 1.75 8.03 2.73
C PRO A 94 1.31 7.84 4.19
N LEU A 95 2.29 7.65 5.08
CA LEU A 95 2.08 7.73 6.53
C LEU A 95 2.20 9.20 6.96
N ALA A 96 1.07 9.91 6.93
CA ALA A 96 0.98 11.30 7.32
C ALA A 96 -0.18 11.55 8.31
N ALA A 97 -0.02 12.58 9.16
CA ALA A 97 -1.04 12.96 10.14
C ALA A 97 -2.34 13.45 9.49
N THR A 98 -2.24 14.22 8.41
CA THR A 98 -3.41 14.64 7.62
C THR A 98 -3.77 13.58 6.59
N PRO A 99 -5.05 13.22 6.46
CA PRO A 99 -5.48 12.30 5.42
C PRO A 99 -5.02 12.81 4.05
N PRO A 100 -4.48 11.96 3.17
CA PRO A 100 -4.16 12.40 1.83
C PRO A 100 -5.47 12.75 1.09
N ASP A 101 -5.51 13.89 0.41
CA ASP A 101 -6.59 14.25 -0.55
C ASP A 101 -6.58 13.34 -1.81
N SER A 102 -5.64 12.40 -1.87
CA SER A 102 -5.38 11.59 -3.05
C SER A 102 -6.38 10.44 -3.17
N GLU A 103 -7.19 10.46 -4.23
CA GLU A 103 -7.97 9.30 -4.66
C GLU A 103 -7.02 8.17 -5.09
N LEU A 104 -6.97 7.10 -4.29
CA LEU A 104 -6.12 5.93 -4.56
C LEU A 104 -6.62 5.08 -5.75
N ASN A 105 -7.75 5.46 -6.37
CA ASN A 105 -8.40 4.78 -7.50
C ASN A 105 -8.51 3.26 -7.28
N LEU A 106 -8.83 2.86 -6.05
CA LEU A 106 -9.01 1.45 -5.70
C LEU A 106 -10.36 0.96 -6.22
N GLN A 107 -10.43 -0.33 -6.48
CA GLN A 107 -11.71 -0.97 -6.81
C GLN A 107 -12.66 -0.85 -5.61
N PRO A 108 -13.95 -0.54 -5.84
CA PRO A 108 -14.91 -0.42 -4.74
C PRO A 108 -15.06 -1.75 -4.00
N CYS A 109 -15.30 -1.70 -2.70
CA CYS A 109 -15.64 -2.91 -1.95
C CYS A 109 -17.08 -3.36 -2.23
N GLN A 110 -17.42 -4.60 -1.90
CA GLN A 110 -18.75 -5.16 -2.14
C GLN A 110 -19.88 -4.30 -1.55
N LYS A 111 -19.64 -3.65 -0.40
CA LYS A 111 -20.61 -2.76 0.26
C LYS A 111 -20.82 -1.44 -0.50
N HIS A 112 -19.85 -1.04 -1.34
CA HIS A 112 -19.84 0.23 -2.07
C HIS A 112 -19.81 0.03 -3.60
N ILE A 113 -20.03 -1.19 -4.10
CA ILE A 113 -20.01 -1.49 -5.54
C ILE A 113 -21.17 -0.81 -6.29
N ASN A 114 -22.32 -0.67 -5.63
CA ASN A 114 -23.53 -0.04 -6.17
C ASN A 114 -23.68 1.43 -5.76
N HIS A 115 -22.78 1.92 -4.91
CA HIS A 115 -22.70 3.31 -4.48
C HIS A 115 -21.27 3.81 -4.71
N PRO A 116 -20.84 3.95 -5.98
CA PRO A 116 -19.55 4.56 -6.27
C PRO A 116 -19.55 5.93 -5.61
N ALA A 117 -18.62 6.13 -4.68
CA ALA A 117 -18.40 7.40 -4.00
C ALA A 117 -17.87 8.41 -5.02
N GLY A 118 -18.79 9.02 -5.78
CA GLY A 118 -18.53 10.09 -6.72
C GLY A 118 -19.52 11.21 -6.45
N SER A 119 -19.01 12.30 -5.89
CA SER A 119 -19.60 13.64 -5.78
C SER A 119 -21.03 13.76 -5.23
N ALA A 120 -21.11 14.40 -4.05
CA ALA A 120 -22.20 15.34 -3.81
C ALA A 120 -22.14 16.43 -4.89
N GLY A 121 -22.91 16.24 -5.96
CA GLY A 121 -23.09 17.15 -7.08
C GLY A 121 -24.47 16.91 -7.65
N ASP A 122 -25.22 17.99 -7.81
CA ASP A 122 -26.65 18.02 -8.13
C ASP A 122 -27.13 16.98 -9.13
N LYS A 123 -28.29 16.39 -8.82
CA LYS A 123 -29.09 15.58 -9.73
C LYS A 123 -29.34 16.36 -11.02
N LYS A 124 -28.76 15.92 -12.15
CA LYS A 124 -29.29 16.24 -13.47
C LYS A 124 -29.79 14.97 -14.14
N LEU A 125 -31.10 14.94 -14.32
CA LEU A 125 -31.88 13.91 -14.99
C LEU A 125 -31.38 13.64 -16.42
N GLY A 126 -31.26 12.35 -16.76
CA GLY A 126 -31.63 11.73 -18.04
C GLY A 126 -30.90 12.15 -19.33
N LEU A 127 -30.34 11.17 -20.05
CA LEU A 127 -30.85 10.68 -21.35
C LEU A 127 -29.92 9.58 -21.92
N PRO A 128 -30.41 8.68 -22.79
CA PRO A 128 -29.76 7.40 -23.09
C PRO A 128 -28.80 7.44 -24.29
N PHE A 129 -28.06 6.34 -24.33
CA PHE A 129 -26.98 5.90 -25.20
C PHE A 129 -27.38 5.76 -26.68
N SER A 130 -26.78 6.57 -27.56
CA SER A 130 -26.37 6.17 -28.93
C SER A 130 -25.71 7.33 -29.69
N ASP A 131 -24.54 7.01 -30.26
CA ASP A 131 -23.94 7.63 -31.46
C ASP A 131 -23.24 8.99 -31.33
N LEU A 132 -21.90 8.99 -31.27
CA LEU A 132 -21.09 9.36 -32.43
C LEU A 132 -19.59 9.19 -32.14
N GLN A 133 -19.07 8.12 -32.71
CA GLN A 133 -17.65 7.90 -32.98
C GLN A 133 -17.12 9.00 -33.89
N GLN A 134 -16.29 9.91 -33.38
CA GLN A 134 -15.09 10.44 -34.05
C GLN A 134 -14.45 11.55 -33.21
N LYS A 135 -13.34 11.22 -32.55
CA LYS A 135 -12.02 11.86 -32.74
C LYS A 135 -11.04 11.25 -31.74
N MET A 136 -10.33 10.22 -32.19
CA MET A 136 -8.99 9.92 -31.67
C MET A 136 -8.07 11.07 -32.07
N ALA A 137 -7.60 11.83 -31.08
CA ALA A 137 -6.26 12.43 -31.05
C ALA A 137 -5.97 12.80 -29.60
N MET A 138 -4.80 12.36 -29.10
CA MET A 138 -4.27 12.59 -27.74
C MET A 138 -4.77 11.64 -26.64
N SER A 139 -4.71 10.33 -26.88
CA SER A 139 -4.51 9.35 -25.79
C SER A 139 -3.02 9.21 -25.52
N LYS A 140 -2.57 9.67 -24.33
CA LYS A 140 -1.45 9.17 -23.50
C LYS A 140 -0.93 10.26 -22.55
N THR A 141 -1.65 10.55 -21.46
CA THR A 141 -1.04 11.00 -20.19
C THR A 141 -2.04 10.73 -19.05
N PHE A 142 -2.18 9.47 -18.65
CA PHE A 142 -2.89 9.09 -17.42
C PHE A 142 -1.92 8.30 -16.54
N GLY A 143 -1.80 8.70 -15.27
CA GLY A 143 -1.19 7.84 -14.24
C GLY A 143 -0.01 8.39 -13.46
N THR A 144 0.15 9.71 -13.28
CA THR A 144 1.05 10.23 -12.23
C THR A 144 0.72 11.69 -11.93
N LEU A 145 0.26 12.00 -10.71
CA LEU A 145 0.21 13.31 -10.00
C LEU A 145 -1.07 13.38 -9.14
N ARG A 146 -1.06 13.70 -7.84
CA ARG A 146 -0.19 14.58 -7.06
C ARG A 146 -0.03 14.03 -5.63
N SER A 147 1.20 13.90 -5.12
CA SER A 147 1.45 13.86 -3.68
C SER A 147 1.66 15.30 -3.24
N VAL A 148 0.63 15.97 -2.74
CA VAL A 148 0.82 17.18 -1.93
C VAL A 148 0.70 16.72 -0.49
N THR A 149 1.82 16.36 0.12
CA THR A 149 1.85 15.90 1.51
C THR A 149 3.01 16.57 2.23
N SER A 150 2.87 17.87 2.49
CA SER A 150 3.86 18.63 3.25
C SER A 150 3.24 19.80 4.01
N THR A 151 2.24 19.52 4.85
CA THR A 151 1.73 20.52 5.80
C THR A 151 2.15 20.18 7.22
N ILE A 152 2.90 21.14 7.81
CA ILE A 152 3.05 21.49 9.23
C ILE A 152 4.47 21.38 9.82
N LYS A 153 5.29 20.32 9.57
CA LYS A 153 6.68 20.32 10.10
C LYS A 153 7.60 21.33 9.41
N THR A 154 7.30 21.67 8.16
CA THR A 154 8.08 22.63 7.36
C THR A 154 7.77 24.08 7.73
N ALA A 155 6.60 24.38 8.30
CA ALA A 155 6.17 25.76 8.54
C ALA A 155 7.01 26.47 9.62
N THR A 156 7.32 25.77 10.72
CA THR A 156 8.14 26.31 11.82
C THR A 156 9.62 26.42 11.46
N VAL A 157 10.16 25.42 10.75
CA VAL A 157 11.55 25.45 10.24
C VAL A 157 11.73 26.51 9.14
N ASN A 158 10.73 26.69 8.26
CA ASN A 158 10.75 27.74 7.26
C ASN A 158 10.68 29.14 7.90
N ALA A 159 9.87 29.34 8.94
CA ALA A 159 9.77 30.61 9.66
C ALA A 159 11.08 31.00 10.36
N ALA A 160 11.75 30.04 11.02
CA ALA A 160 13.06 30.24 11.64
C ALA A 160 14.18 30.47 10.59
N ALA A 161 14.15 29.76 9.46
CA ALA A 161 15.13 29.92 8.39
C ALA A 161 14.97 31.24 7.61
N THR A 162 13.74 31.76 7.47
CA THR A 162 13.49 33.10 6.91
C THR A 162 14.02 34.21 7.81
N ALA A 163 13.98 34.04 9.14
CA ALA A 163 14.56 34.99 10.08
C ALA A 163 16.11 35.01 10.06
N ALA A 164 16.75 33.92 9.62
CA ALA A 164 18.21 33.77 9.55
C ALA A 164 18.81 33.97 8.13
N GLY A 165 18.03 34.46 7.15
CA GLY A 165 18.49 34.66 5.76
C GLY A 165 18.75 33.37 4.95
N GLN A 166 18.46 32.19 5.51
CA GLN A 166 18.71 30.87 4.90
C GLN A 166 17.46 30.22 4.29
N GLY A 167 16.30 30.89 4.37
CA GLY A 167 15.00 30.35 3.95
C GLY A 167 14.95 29.88 2.49
N ASN A 168 15.75 30.49 1.59
CA ASN A 168 15.78 30.10 0.18
C ASN A 168 16.50 28.76 -0.05
N LYS A 169 17.54 28.46 0.74
CA LYS A 169 18.26 27.18 0.69
C LYS A 169 17.41 26.03 1.23
N VAL A 170 16.79 26.22 2.39
CA VAL A 170 15.91 25.21 3.04
C VAL A 170 14.71 24.87 2.14
N ARG A 171 14.09 25.87 1.52
CA ARG A 171 13.00 25.65 0.56
C ARG A 171 13.45 24.89 -0.68
N ARG A 172 14.64 25.22 -1.21
CA ARG A 172 15.22 24.51 -2.36
C ARG A 172 15.49 23.06 -2.02
N ASP A 173 16.12 22.79 -0.87
CA ASP A 173 16.45 21.43 -0.43
C ASP A 173 15.18 20.60 -0.20
N ALA A 174 14.11 21.16 0.37
CA ALA A 174 12.82 20.48 0.53
C ALA A 174 12.19 20.11 -0.83
N ARG A 175 12.23 21.03 -1.80
CA ARG A 175 11.74 20.80 -3.16
C ARG A 175 12.55 19.74 -3.89
N ASP A 176 13.87 19.75 -3.72
CA ASP A 176 14.75 18.76 -4.34
C ASP A 176 14.50 17.35 -3.77
N ARG A 177 14.21 17.24 -2.46
CA ARG A 177 13.81 15.96 -1.83
C ARG A 177 12.46 15.45 -2.36
N GLU A 178 11.46 16.32 -2.49
CA GLU A 178 10.14 15.94 -3.05
C GLU A 178 10.30 15.48 -4.50
N ARG A 179 11.13 16.17 -5.30
CA ARG A 179 11.45 15.77 -6.67
C ARG A 179 12.18 14.44 -6.71
N TYR A 180 13.10 14.19 -5.79
CA TYR A 180 13.79 12.90 -5.66
C TYR A 180 12.81 11.78 -5.32
N GLU A 181 11.97 11.98 -4.30
CA GLU A 181 10.94 11.02 -3.89
C GLU A 181 10.06 10.61 -5.07
N ARG A 182 9.57 11.60 -5.80
CA ARG A 182 8.71 11.36 -6.95
C ARG A 182 9.38 10.52 -8.01
N ARG A 183 10.64 10.79 -8.34
CA ARG A 183 11.39 9.97 -9.31
C ARG A 183 11.51 8.52 -8.84
N VAL A 184 11.82 8.31 -7.55
CA VAL A 184 11.92 6.96 -6.99
C VAL A 184 10.56 6.24 -7.06
N LEU A 185 9.47 6.90 -6.69
CA LEU A 185 8.11 6.33 -6.78
C LEU A 185 7.71 6.01 -8.22
N ASP A 186 8.06 6.87 -9.18
CA ASP A 186 7.77 6.66 -10.59
C ASP A 186 8.54 5.44 -11.13
N GLU A 187 9.82 5.28 -10.79
CA GLU A 187 10.61 4.11 -11.19
C GLU A 187 10.15 2.82 -10.51
N LEU A 188 9.81 2.87 -9.22
CA LEU A 188 9.22 1.71 -8.54
C LEU A 188 7.87 1.32 -9.17
N SER A 189 7.05 2.30 -9.54
CA SER A 189 5.78 2.03 -10.23
C SER A 189 6.00 1.31 -11.55
N LYS A 190 6.93 1.78 -12.39
CA LYS A 190 7.28 1.09 -13.65
C LYS A 190 7.83 -0.30 -13.39
N MET A 191 8.72 -0.44 -12.41
CA MET A 191 9.32 -1.72 -12.05
C MET A 191 8.24 -2.76 -11.69
N PHE A 192 7.23 -2.41 -10.88
CA PHE A 192 6.17 -3.34 -10.51
C PHE A 192 5.11 -3.54 -11.61
N ASN A 193 4.80 -2.50 -12.38
CA ASN A 193 3.68 -2.55 -13.32
C ASN A 193 4.07 -3.11 -14.70
N ASP A 194 5.32 -2.90 -15.14
CA ASP A 194 5.73 -3.16 -16.52
C ASP A 194 6.62 -4.40 -16.67
N SER A 195 7.17 -4.93 -15.57
CA SER A 195 8.15 -6.02 -15.62
C SER A 195 7.58 -7.43 -15.56
N ASP A 196 6.33 -7.60 -15.12
CA ASP A 196 5.73 -8.92 -14.81
C ASP A 196 6.69 -9.85 -14.02
N SER A 197 7.50 -9.28 -13.12
CA SER A 197 8.62 -9.99 -12.46
C SER A 197 8.37 -10.33 -10.99
N PHE A 198 7.27 -9.87 -10.39
CA PHE A 198 7.00 -10.04 -8.95
C PHE A 198 5.82 -10.98 -8.72
N TYR A 199 6.09 -12.10 -8.06
CA TYR A 199 5.13 -13.18 -7.85
C TYR A 199 4.92 -13.43 -6.36
N TYR A 200 3.69 -13.84 -6.00
CA TYR A 200 3.37 -14.28 -4.66
C TYR A 200 2.27 -15.33 -4.67
N SER A 201 2.19 -16.11 -3.60
CA SER A 201 1.04 -16.96 -3.29
C SER A 201 0.62 -16.71 -1.84
N PRO A 202 -0.68 -16.60 -1.52
CA PRO A 202 -1.14 -16.49 -0.13
C PRO A 202 -0.94 -17.76 0.68
N GLU A 203 -0.78 -18.91 0.02
CA GLU A 203 -0.88 -20.24 0.63
C GLU A 203 0.36 -21.11 0.37
N ALA A 204 1.17 -20.79 -0.64
CA ALA A 204 2.38 -21.52 -0.99
C ALA A 204 3.63 -20.66 -0.76
N ASP A 205 4.72 -21.32 -0.39
CA ASP A 205 6.05 -20.71 -0.38
C ASP A 205 6.62 -20.77 -1.81
N LEU A 206 6.87 -19.61 -2.41
CA LEU A 206 7.50 -19.51 -3.74
C LEU A 206 9.02 -19.27 -3.66
N THR A 207 9.54 -19.06 -2.45
CA THR A 207 10.96 -18.74 -2.22
C THR A 207 11.83 -20.00 -2.10
N SER A 208 11.21 -21.16 -1.83
CA SER A 208 11.89 -22.45 -1.72
C SER A 208 11.50 -23.38 -2.89
N SER A 209 12.43 -24.25 -3.29
CA SER A 209 12.13 -25.31 -4.28
C SER A 209 11.28 -26.43 -3.67
N LEU A 210 10.54 -27.16 -4.50
CA LEU A 210 9.74 -28.31 -4.05
C LEU A 210 10.59 -29.37 -3.34
N GLN A 211 11.85 -29.55 -3.76
CA GLN A 211 12.79 -30.47 -3.10
C GLN A 211 13.09 -30.02 -1.67
N ARG A 212 13.36 -28.72 -1.44
CA ARG A 212 13.59 -28.18 -0.09
C ARG A 212 12.32 -28.29 0.76
N GLN A 213 11.16 -27.99 0.19
CA GLN A 213 9.88 -28.12 0.87
C GLN A 213 9.51 -29.55 1.26
N SER A 214 10.12 -30.55 0.61
CA SER A 214 9.92 -31.97 0.92
C SER A 214 10.97 -32.51 1.90
N SER A 215 11.91 -31.69 2.35
CA SER A 215 12.95 -32.10 3.30
C SER A 215 12.45 -32.01 4.74
N ASP A 216 13.07 -32.79 5.63
CA ASP A 216 12.73 -32.80 7.07
C ASP A 216 12.98 -31.44 7.76
N GLU A 217 13.82 -30.58 7.16
CA GLU A 217 14.11 -29.23 7.68
C GLU A 217 12.96 -28.24 7.43
N TYR A 218 12.04 -28.55 6.50
CA TYR A 218 10.92 -27.67 6.15
C TYR A 218 9.70 -27.93 7.06
N ASP A 219 9.61 -27.15 8.14
CA ASP A 219 8.50 -27.26 9.09
C ASP A 219 7.23 -26.59 8.55
N VAL A 220 6.26 -27.41 8.11
CA VAL A 220 4.96 -26.93 7.61
C VAL A 220 4.10 -26.23 8.65
N GLY A 221 4.35 -26.44 9.95
CA GLY A 221 3.63 -25.81 11.06
C GLY A 221 4.03 -24.35 11.30
N LEU A 222 5.14 -23.89 10.70
CA LEU A 222 5.57 -22.50 10.78
C LEU A 222 4.82 -21.62 9.76
N PRO A 223 4.59 -20.33 10.09
CA PRO A 223 4.04 -19.39 9.13
C PRO A 223 4.98 -19.19 7.93
N LEU A 224 4.43 -18.92 6.74
CA LEU A 224 5.17 -18.79 5.48
C LEU A 224 6.44 -17.92 5.60
N TRP A 225 6.35 -16.76 6.25
CA TRP A 225 7.47 -15.84 6.38
C TRP A 225 8.67 -16.41 7.16
N ARG A 226 8.47 -17.41 8.02
CA ARG A 226 9.54 -18.11 8.76
C ARG A 226 10.15 -19.27 7.98
N ARG A 227 9.43 -19.77 6.98
CA ARG A 227 9.85 -20.87 6.11
C ARG A 227 10.56 -20.38 4.86
N ALA A 228 10.31 -19.11 4.51
CA ALA A 228 10.82 -18.50 3.30
C ALA A 228 12.35 -18.49 3.27
N ASP A 229 12.91 -18.75 2.09
CA ASP A 229 14.34 -18.64 1.82
C ASP A 229 14.73 -17.15 1.74
N ASP A 230 15.62 -16.72 2.64
CA ASP A 230 16.04 -15.32 2.75
C ASP A 230 16.68 -14.79 1.45
N ASN A 231 17.26 -15.66 0.60
CA ASN A 231 17.83 -15.23 -0.69
C ASN A 231 16.78 -14.80 -1.71
N TYR A 232 15.53 -15.28 -1.56
CA TYR A 232 14.43 -15.03 -2.49
C TYR A 232 13.27 -14.25 -1.86
N PHE A 233 13.37 -13.90 -0.58
CA PHE A 233 12.39 -13.08 0.14
C PHE A 233 12.57 -11.58 -0.15
N TRP A 234 12.27 -11.17 -1.38
CA TRP A 234 12.58 -9.86 -1.94
C TRP A 234 11.99 -8.64 -1.17
N ASN A 235 10.85 -8.77 -0.48
CA ASN A 235 10.27 -7.68 0.34
C ASN A 235 10.53 -7.80 1.84
N ARG A 236 11.45 -8.67 2.27
CA ARG A 236 11.72 -8.91 3.70
C ARG A 236 11.99 -7.63 4.50
N HIS A 237 12.83 -6.73 3.96
CA HIS A 237 13.13 -5.45 4.59
C HIS A 237 11.90 -4.54 4.75
N MET A 238 10.97 -4.58 3.80
CA MET A 238 9.73 -3.80 3.87
C MET A 238 8.78 -4.30 4.97
N MET A 239 8.91 -5.58 5.32
CA MET A 239 8.08 -6.27 6.31
C MET A 239 8.72 -6.35 7.70
N GLU A 240 9.90 -5.76 7.87
CA GLU A 240 10.72 -5.91 9.08
C GLU A 240 9.99 -5.51 10.37
N ASP A 241 9.22 -4.42 10.35
CA ASP A 241 8.40 -3.99 11.49
C ASP A 241 7.43 -5.10 11.97
N LEU A 242 6.76 -5.77 11.02
CA LEU A 242 5.79 -6.82 11.30
C LEU A 242 6.48 -8.10 11.77
N ILE A 243 7.58 -8.48 11.11
CA ILE A 243 8.40 -9.65 11.48
C ILE A 243 8.94 -9.47 12.91
N ASN A 244 9.60 -8.34 13.18
CA ASN A 244 10.22 -8.06 14.49
C ASN A 244 9.19 -7.92 15.60
N LYS A 245 7.98 -7.42 15.31
CA LYS A 245 6.89 -7.39 16.28
C LYS A 245 6.47 -8.81 16.68
N GLN A 246 6.28 -9.70 15.70
CA GLN A 246 5.86 -11.07 15.96
C GLN A 246 6.93 -11.90 16.68
N VAL A 247 8.22 -11.65 16.39
CA VAL A 247 9.33 -12.26 17.15
C VAL A 247 9.27 -11.85 18.62
N ARG A 248 9.19 -10.54 18.91
CA ARG A 248 9.13 -10.01 20.29
C ARG A 248 7.90 -10.51 21.06
N GLN A 249 6.74 -10.58 20.43
CA GLN A 249 5.53 -11.11 21.07
C GLN A 249 5.68 -12.58 21.48
N LYS A 250 6.39 -13.39 20.70
CA LYS A 250 6.67 -14.78 21.07
C LYS A 250 7.71 -14.90 22.21
N GLU A 251 8.71 -14.02 22.23
CA GLU A 251 9.70 -13.99 23.32
C GLU A 251 9.07 -13.61 24.66
N MET A 252 8.11 -12.67 24.67
CA MET A 252 7.38 -12.28 25.89
C MET A 252 6.36 -13.33 26.38
N ALA A 253 5.93 -14.23 25.50
CA ALA A 253 4.96 -15.28 25.83
C ALA A 253 5.62 -16.59 26.32
N LYS A 254 6.95 -16.61 26.41
CA LYS A 254 7.76 -17.77 26.79
C LYS A 254 8.38 -17.56 28.18
#